data_AF-A0A0D3ISB1-F1
#
_entry.id   AF-A0A0D3ISB1-F1
#
_cell.length_a   1.000
_cell.length_b   1.000
_cell.length_c   1.000
_cell.angle_alpha   90.00
_cell.angle_beta   90.00
_cell.angle_gamma   90.00
#
_symmetry.space_group_name_H-M   'P 1'
#
loop_
_entity.id
_entity.type
_entity.pdbx_description
1 polymer ?
#
loop_
_entity_poly.entity_id
_entity_poly.type
_entity_poly.pdbx_seq_one_letter_code
_entity_poly.pdbx_strand_id
1 'polypeptide(L)'
;MELTPAEALAESARSRGLALQLDDGTRKSHSMAENTAFVTGFFKGISTRPAFAQLVASLYFVYEAMESAFDKATDPSVKALDYPELRRVPALEDDMAYYFGVDWQSTVRPTAATKEYCDRIRSIAVDEPPLLVAHMYTRYLGDLFGGQMMGGMARSSLNLDDALGTRFYEFDEIPRAKPFIEQWYARLNDLELDAGAKQRIVDEANLVFAFNIKLFDELQGGKRAVLRTMWGLAKGAVVSRVGKIFRRS
;
A
#
# COMPACT_ATOMS: atom_id res chain seq x y z
N MET A 1 21.68 -29.99 -0.27
CA MET A 1 22.91 -29.23 -0.54
C MET A 1 22.82 -27.97 0.30
N GLU A 2 23.58 -27.88 1.39
CA GLU A 2 23.59 -26.70 2.26
C GLU A 2 24.34 -25.57 1.56
N LEU A 3 23.74 -24.39 1.54
CA LEU A 3 24.29 -23.18 0.94
C LEU A 3 25.52 -22.72 1.73
N THR A 4 26.53 -22.21 1.01
CA THR A 4 27.79 -21.73 1.57
C THR A 4 27.66 -20.35 2.24
N PRO A 5 28.56 -19.99 3.18
CA PRO A 5 28.56 -18.67 3.83
C PRO A 5 28.71 -17.47 2.88
N ALA A 6 29.23 -17.68 1.66
CA ALA A 6 29.31 -16.64 0.63
C ALA A 6 27.95 -16.39 -0.06
N GLU A 7 27.12 -17.42 -0.20
CA GLU A 7 25.73 -17.30 -0.66
C GLU A 7 24.84 -16.65 0.43
N ALA A 8 25.30 -16.65 1.70
CA ALA A 8 24.67 -15.96 2.83
C ALA A 8 25.01 -14.46 2.94
N LEU A 9 25.83 -13.91 2.02
CA LEU A 9 26.18 -12.48 1.95
C LEU A 9 25.80 -11.86 0.59
N ALA A 10 24.78 -12.38 -0.08
CA ALA A 10 24.15 -11.62 -1.15
C ALA A 10 23.55 -10.34 -0.53
N GLU A 11 24.06 -9.18 -0.95
CA GLU A 11 23.51 -7.88 -0.57
C GLU A 11 22.01 -7.87 -0.87
N SER A 12 21.17 -7.51 0.12
CA SER A 12 19.71 -7.51 -0.04
C SER A 12 19.31 -6.75 -1.30
N ALA A 13 18.35 -7.25 -2.06
CA ALA A 13 17.88 -6.54 -3.25
C ALA A 13 17.31 -5.16 -2.89
N ARG A 14 16.91 -4.93 -1.63
CA ARG A 14 16.49 -3.63 -1.11
C ARG A 14 17.60 -2.58 -1.09
N SER A 15 18.88 -2.96 -1.05
CA SER A 15 20.00 -2.01 -0.89
C SER A 15 20.50 -1.38 -2.20
N ARG A 16 19.84 -1.63 -3.34
CA ARG A 16 20.22 -1.08 -4.64
C ARG A 16 19.02 -0.62 -5.46
N GLY A 17 19.31 0.04 -6.57
CA GLY A 17 18.34 0.33 -7.63
C GLY A 17 17.13 1.15 -7.17
N LEU A 18 15.96 0.84 -7.74
CA LEU A 18 14.71 1.51 -7.38
C LEU A 18 14.22 1.10 -5.98
N ALA A 19 14.56 -0.11 -5.51
CA ALA A 19 14.21 -0.56 -4.17
C ALA A 19 14.84 0.34 -3.10
N LEU A 20 16.13 0.66 -3.22
CA LEU A 20 16.81 1.59 -2.31
C LEU A 20 16.23 3.01 -2.41
N GLN A 21 15.93 3.48 -3.64
CA GLN A 21 15.35 4.81 -3.83
C GLN A 21 13.98 4.95 -3.16
N LEU A 22 13.15 3.90 -3.23
CA LEU A 22 11.88 3.85 -2.52
C LEU A 22 12.08 3.80 -1.01
N ASP A 23 13.01 2.98 -0.52
CA ASP A 23 13.33 2.89 0.91
C ASP A 23 13.76 4.25 1.49
N ASP A 24 14.79 4.86 0.89
CA ASP A 24 15.34 6.13 1.33
C ASP A 24 14.31 7.26 1.15
N GLY A 25 13.65 7.29 -0.01
CA GLY A 25 12.73 8.34 -0.42
C GLY A 25 11.42 8.35 0.37
N THR A 26 11.03 7.22 0.96
CA THR A 26 9.81 7.12 1.78
C THR A 26 10.08 7.05 3.28
N ARG A 27 11.35 6.96 3.71
CA ARG A 27 11.73 6.81 5.14
C ARG A 27 11.07 7.82 6.08
N LYS A 28 10.95 9.10 5.67
CA LYS A 28 10.27 10.12 6.48
C LYS A 28 8.77 9.85 6.60
N SER A 29 8.12 9.52 5.49
CA SER A 29 6.69 9.19 5.44
C SER A 29 6.38 7.91 6.22
N HIS A 30 7.26 6.90 6.14
CA HIS A 30 7.21 5.70 6.95
C HIS A 30 7.30 6.02 8.44
N SER A 31 8.31 6.78 8.84
CA SER A 31 8.50 7.20 10.24
C SER A 31 7.32 8.02 10.77
N MET A 32 6.74 8.90 9.96
CA MET A 32 5.54 9.65 10.34
C MET A 32 4.30 8.77 10.46
N ALA A 33 4.12 7.79 9.57
CA ALA A 33 3.04 6.82 9.66
C ALA A 33 3.17 6.04 10.98
N GLU A 34 4.35 5.47 11.26
CA GLU A 34 4.64 4.68 12.45
C GLU A 34 4.48 5.46 13.76
N ASN A 35 4.94 6.72 13.82
CA ASN A 35 5.05 7.43 15.10
C ASN A 35 3.80 8.17 15.58
N THR A 36 2.72 8.32 14.80
CA THR A 36 1.64 9.24 15.27
C THR A 36 0.23 9.02 14.76
N ALA A 37 0.02 8.40 13.58
CA ALA A 37 -1.33 8.28 13.00
C ALA A 37 -1.72 6.84 12.63
N PHE A 38 -0.78 6.05 12.08
CA PHE A 38 -1.06 4.66 11.71
C PHE A 38 -1.23 3.78 12.94
N VAL A 39 -0.30 3.83 13.89
CA VAL A 39 -0.36 2.99 15.10
C VAL A 39 -1.55 3.36 15.97
N THR A 40 -1.75 4.64 16.27
CA THR A 40 -2.90 5.11 17.05
C THR A 40 -4.23 4.87 16.32
N GLY A 41 -4.29 5.14 15.01
CA GLY A 41 -5.46 4.90 14.18
C GLY A 41 -5.78 3.43 14.01
N PHE A 42 -4.77 2.56 13.91
CA PHE A 42 -4.92 1.11 13.85
C PHE A 42 -5.42 0.55 15.19
N PHE A 43 -4.82 0.94 16.32
CA PHE A 43 -5.30 0.54 17.65
C PHE A 43 -6.76 0.97 17.87
N LYS A 44 -7.16 2.13 17.34
CA LYS A 44 -8.56 2.55 17.35
C LYS A 44 -9.41 1.80 16.32
N GLY A 45 -8.89 1.50 15.14
CA GLY A 45 -9.50 0.67 14.11
C GLY A 45 -9.89 -0.70 14.68
N ILE A 46 -8.99 -1.35 15.42
CA ILE A 46 -9.26 -2.60 16.13
C ILE A 46 -9.97 -2.42 17.48
N SER A 47 -10.19 -1.18 17.95
CA SER A 47 -10.81 -0.94 19.26
C SER A 47 -12.31 -1.29 19.29
N THR A 48 -12.96 -1.31 18.13
CA THR A 48 -14.36 -1.71 18.00
C THR A 48 -14.62 -2.42 16.68
N ARG A 49 -15.55 -3.37 16.67
CA ARG A 49 -15.96 -4.09 15.46
C ARG A 49 -16.41 -3.15 14.32
N PRO A 50 -17.21 -2.09 14.55
CA PRO A 50 -17.61 -1.17 13.48
C PRO A 50 -16.44 -0.35 12.90
N ALA A 51 -15.50 0.08 13.73
CA ALA A 51 -14.32 0.81 13.25
C ALA A 51 -13.44 -0.09 12.37
N PHE A 52 -13.29 -1.35 12.75
CA PHE A 52 -12.51 -2.31 11.97
C PHE A 52 -13.21 -2.68 10.67
N ALA A 53 -14.52 -2.91 10.71
CA ALA A 53 -15.35 -3.12 9.51
C ALA A 53 -15.19 -1.96 8.52
N GLN A 54 -15.17 -0.71 9.00
CA GLN A 54 -14.94 0.45 8.14
C GLN A 54 -13.54 0.47 7.51
N LEU A 55 -12.51 0.06 8.25
CA LEU A 55 -11.16 -0.10 7.70
C LEU A 55 -11.14 -1.16 6.60
N VAL A 56 -11.76 -2.32 6.84
CA VAL A 56 -11.91 -3.40 5.85
C VAL A 56 -12.61 -2.88 4.60
N ALA A 57 -13.69 -2.12 4.73
CA ALA A 57 -14.39 -1.52 3.59
C ALA A 57 -13.49 -0.55 2.80
N SER A 58 -12.71 0.30 3.48
CA SER A 58 -11.76 1.18 2.81
C SER A 58 -10.68 0.41 2.06
N LEU A 59 -10.15 -0.66 2.65
CA LEU A 59 -9.19 -1.55 2.00
C LEU A 59 -9.81 -2.22 0.78
N TYR A 60 -11.02 -2.80 0.90
CA TYR A 60 -11.72 -3.44 -0.22
C TYR A 60 -11.77 -2.52 -1.46
N PHE A 61 -12.26 -1.29 -1.32
CA PHE A 61 -12.39 -0.39 -2.47
C PHE A 61 -11.03 0.02 -3.05
N VAL A 62 -10.00 0.19 -2.22
CA VAL A 62 -8.64 0.53 -2.67
C VAL A 62 -8.02 -0.63 -3.46
N TYR A 63 -8.11 -1.85 -2.95
CA TYR A 63 -7.56 -3.02 -3.62
C TYR A 63 -8.36 -3.38 -4.86
N GLU A 64 -9.68 -3.22 -4.87
CA GLU A 64 -10.49 -3.36 -6.09
C GLU A 64 -10.02 -2.39 -7.17
N ALA A 65 -9.83 -1.11 -6.82
CA ALA A 65 -9.35 -0.11 -7.78
C ALA A 65 -7.93 -0.43 -8.30
N MET A 66 -7.03 -0.91 -7.43
CA MET A 66 -5.67 -1.30 -7.80
C MET A 66 -5.67 -2.54 -8.71
N GLU A 67 -6.32 -3.61 -8.27
CA GLU A 67 -6.29 -4.91 -8.95
C GLU A 67 -7.03 -4.87 -10.28
N SER A 68 -8.14 -4.12 -10.36
CA SER A 68 -8.84 -3.81 -11.61
C SER A 68 -7.98 -2.99 -12.58
N ALA A 69 -7.09 -2.13 -12.07
CA ALA A 69 -6.13 -1.40 -12.89
C ALA A 69 -5.00 -2.32 -13.39
N PHE A 70 -4.54 -3.26 -12.56
CA PHE A 70 -3.50 -4.22 -12.94
C PHE A 70 -4.00 -5.17 -14.03
N ASP A 71 -5.24 -5.65 -13.92
CA ASP A 71 -5.86 -6.53 -14.92
C ASP A 71 -5.95 -5.87 -16.31
N LYS A 72 -6.12 -4.55 -16.35
CA LYS A 72 -6.19 -3.75 -17.58
C LYS A 72 -4.84 -3.25 -18.06
N ALA A 73 -3.80 -3.28 -17.21
CA ALA A 73 -2.52 -2.71 -17.52
C ALA A 73 -1.83 -3.48 -18.65
N THR A 74 -1.32 -2.76 -19.65
CA THR A 74 -0.44 -3.32 -20.69
C THR A 74 1.03 -2.99 -20.44
N ASP A 75 1.31 -2.09 -19.49
CA ASP A 75 2.67 -1.63 -19.18
C ASP A 75 3.53 -2.78 -18.63
N PRO A 76 4.72 -3.04 -19.20
CA PRO A 76 5.59 -4.14 -18.77
C PRO A 76 6.03 -4.03 -17.31
N SER A 77 6.17 -2.81 -16.78
CA SER A 77 6.64 -2.57 -15.41
C SER A 77 5.61 -3.03 -14.38
N VAL A 78 4.33 -2.79 -14.67
CA VAL A 78 3.20 -3.21 -13.84
C VAL A 78 3.05 -4.73 -13.89
N LYS A 79 3.02 -5.31 -15.11
CA LYS A 79 2.91 -6.76 -15.28
C LYS A 79 4.05 -7.55 -14.65
N ALA A 80 5.26 -7.00 -14.67
CA ALA A 80 6.44 -7.66 -14.10
C ALA A 80 6.37 -7.83 -12.57
N LEU A 81 5.52 -7.07 -11.88
CA LEU A 81 5.40 -7.05 -10.42
C LEU A 81 4.02 -7.48 -9.90
N ASP A 82 3.12 -7.85 -10.81
CA ASP A 82 1.77 -8.32 -10.50
C ASP A 82 1.75 -9.83 -10.31
N TYR A 83 1.86 -10.25 -9.05
CA TYR A 83 1.86 -11.66 -8.64
C TYR A 83 0.46 -12.05 -8.14
N PRO A 84 -0.17 -13.12 -8.68
CA PRO A 84 -1.46 -13.59 -8.20
C PRO A 84 -1.52 -13.82 -6.69
N GLU A 85 -0.43 -14.31 -6.10
CA GLU A 85 -0.29 -14.61 -4.67
C GLU A 85 -0.38 -13.37 -3.78
N LEU A 86 -0.19 -12.17 -4.35
CA LEU A 86 -0.36 -10.88 -3.66
C LEU A 86 -1.80 -10.37 -3.69
N ARG A 87 -2.63 -10.81 -4.64
CA ARG A 87 -3.99 -10.27 -4.84
C ARG A 87 -4.84 -10.47 -3.60
N ARG A 88 -5.54 -9.43 -3.15
CA ARG A 88 -6.28 -9.39 -1.87
C ARG A 88 -7.78 -9.23 -2.05
N VAL A 89 -8.27 -8.86 -3.23
CA VAL A 89 -9.71 -8.65 -3.44
C VAL A 89 -10.55 -9.86 -3.00
N PRO A 90 -10.24 -11.12 -3.37
CA PRO A 90 -11.03 -12.27 -2.91
C PRO A 90 -11.10 -12.40 -1.38
N ALA A 91 -9.97 -12.19 -0.69
CA ALA A 91 -9.92 -12.24 0.77
C ALA A 91 -10.70 -11.08 1.40
N LEU A 92 -10.67 -9.90 0.78
CA LEU A 92 -11.45 -8.74 1.22
C LEU A 92 -12.95 -8.93 0.98
N GLU A 93 -13.37 -9.61 -0.10
CA GLU A 93 -14.78 -9.93 -0.33
C GLU A 93 -15.35 -10.84 0.76
N ASP A 94 -14.58 -11.83 1.20
CA ASP A 94 -14.91 -12.68 2.36
C ASP A 94 -15.05 -11.86 3.65
N ASP A 95 -14.08 -10.97 3.92
CA ASP A 95 -14.11 -10.11 5.11
C ASP A 95 -15.28 -9.11 5.05
N MET A 96 -15.61 -8.59 3.86
CA MET A 96 -16.76 -7.71 3.64
C MET A 96 -18.08 -8.43 3.92
N ALA A 97 -18.24 -9.67 3.44
CA ALA A 97 -19.40 -10.49 3.74
C ALA A 97 -19.53 -10.78 5.25
N TYR A 98 -18.41 -10.99 5.94
CA TYR A 98 -18.40 -11.21 7.39
C TYR A 98 -18.86 -9.98 8.20
N TYR A 99 -18.43 -8.78 7.81
CA TYR A 99 -18.76 -7.56 8.56
C TYR A 99 -20.09 -6.92 8.17
N PHE A 100 -20.48 -6.99 6.90
CA PHE A 100 -21.61 -6.24 6.34
C PHE A 100 -22.74 -7.13 5.81
N GLY A 101 -22.58 -8.46 5.85
CA GLY A 101 -23.55 -9.42 5.34
C GLY A 101 -23.45 -9.63 3.82
N VAL A 102 -24.13 -10.64 3.30
CA VAL A 102 -24.00 -11.09 1.89
C VAL A 102 -24.36 -10.04 0.83
N ASP A 103 -25.16 -9.04 1.18
CA ASP A 103 -25.63 -7.97 0.27
C ASP A 103 -24.75 -6.71 0.33
N TRP A 104 -23.54 -6.79 0.89
CA TRP A 104 -22.68 -5.64 1.17
C TRP A 104 -22.36 -4.80 -0.07
N GLN A 105 -22.29 -5.40 -1.26
CA GLN A 105 -22.04 -4.67 -2.52
C GLN A 105 -23.12 -3.61 -2.76
N SER A 106 -24.36 -3.89 -2.36
CA SER A 106 -25.50 -2.98 -2.56
C SER A 106 -25.58 -1.89 -1.49
N THR A 107 -24.99 -2.09 -0.31
CA THR A 107 -25.20 -1.23 0.87
C THR A 107 -23.97 -0.42 1.26
N VAL A 108 -22.75 -0.96 1.10
CA VAL A 108 -21.52 -0.31 1.54
C VAL A 108 -21.00 0.62 0.46
N ARG A 109 -20.54 1.81 0.86
CA ARG A 109 -19.99 2.83 -0.05
C ARG A 109 -18.64 3.33 0.48
N PRO A 110 -17.71 3.73 -0.41
CA PRO A 110 -16.44 4.29 0.02
C PRO A 110 -16.65 5.62 0.75
N THR A 111 -15.84 5.86 1.76
CA THR A 111 -15.74 7.18 2.41
C THR A 111 -15.11 8.21 1.47
N ALA A 112 -15.06 9.48 1.88
CA ALA A 112 -14.47 10.54 1.08
C ALA A 112 -12.96 10.30 0.82
N ALA A 113 -12.18 9.96 1.86
CA ALA A 113 -10.75 9.65 1.68
C ALA A 113 -10.53 8.37 0.87
N THR A 114 -11.37 7.36 1.06
CA THR A 114 -11.32 6.12 0.26
C THR A 114 -11.56 6.43 -1.22
N LYS A 115 -12.58 7.23 -1.52
CA LYS A 115 -12.88 7.65 -2.89
C LYS A 115 -11.74 8.46 -3.49
N GLU A 116 -11.16 9.42 -2.76
CA GLU A 116 -10.01 10.20 -3.20
C GLU A 116 -8.84 9.31 -3.61
N TYR A 117 -8.55 8.28 -2.81
CA TYR A 117 -7.47 7.35 -3.11
C TYR A 117 -7.77 6.48 -4.34
N CYS A 118 -9.00 5.94 -4.44
CA CYS A 118 -9.42 5.16 -5.62
C CYS A 118 -9.38 5.99 -6.90
N ASP A 119 -9.78 7.25 -6.85
CA ASP A 119 -9.76 8.16 -8.00
C ASP A 119 -8.32 8.43 -8.47
N ARG A 120 -7.37 8.57 -7.54
CA ARG A 120 -5.94 8.68 -7.89
C ARG A 120 -5.45 7.45 -8.63
N ILE A 121 -5.73 6.24 -8.11
CA ILE A 121 -5.36 4.97 -8.74
C ILE A 121 -5.90 4.90 -10.18
N ARG A 122 -7.19 5.21 -10.36
CA ARG A 122 -7.84 5.16 -11.68
C ARG A 122 -7.26 6.18 -12.66
N SER A 123 -6.91 7.39 -12.19
CA SER A 123 -6.25 8.40 -13.03
C SER A 123 -4.87 7.93 -13.49
N ILE A 124 -4.00 7.50 -12.58
CA ILE A 124 -2.65 7.08 -12.97
C ILE A 124 -2.65 5.80 -13.81
N ALA A 125 -3.64 4.92 -13.64
CA ALA A 125 -3.79 3.73 -14.48
C ALA A 125 -4.00 4.06 -15.97
N VAL A 126 -4.52 5.26 -16.27
CA VAL A 126 -4.71 5.75 -17.65
C VAL A 126 -3.55 6.66 -18.05
N ASP A 127 -3.22 7.62 -17.20
CA ASP A 127 -2.33 8.73 -17.54
C ASP A 127 -0.85 8.36 -17.42
N GLU A 128 -0.50 7.52 -16.43
CA GLU A 128 0.88 7.14 -16.16
C GLU A 128 1.00 5.77 -15.46
N PRO A 129 0.73 4.65 -16.16
CA PRO A 129 0.66 3.32 -15.57
C PRO A 129 1.87 2.87 -14.73
N PRO A 130 3.14 3.21 -15.06
CA PRO A 130 4.28 2.85 -14.23
C PRO A 130 4.18 3.32 -12.76
N LEU A 131 3.40 4.37 -12.47
CA LEU A 131 3.19 4.83 -11.09
C LEU A 131 2.41 3.83 -10.23
N LEU A 132 1.68 2.89 -10.82
CA LEU A 132 1.01 1.80 -10.10
C LEU A 132 2.00 0.95 -9.29
N VAL A 133 3.27 0.88 -9.71
CA VAL A 133 4.36 0.22 -8.95
C VAL A 133 4.51 0.81 -7.55
N ALA A 134 4.28 2.11 -7.37
CA ALA A 134 4.33 2.75 -6.06
C ALA A 134 3.23 2.22 -5.11
N HIS A 135 2.04 1.96 -5.65
CA HIS A 135 0.93 1.41 -4.87
C HIS A 135 1.19 -0.04 -4.49
N MET A 136 1.70 -0.86 -5.42
CA MET A 136 2.13 -2.24 -5.13
C MET A 136 3.19 -2.26 -4.03
N TYR A 137 4.23 -1.43 -4.15
CA TYR A 137 5.30 -1.31 -3.17
C TYR A 137 4.75 -0.98 -1.77
N THR A 138 3.97 0.09 -1.65
CA THR A 138 3.55 0.57 -0.31
C THR A 138 2.47 -0.32 0.31
N ARG A 139 1.58 -0.91 -0.49
CA ARG A 139 0.49 -1.76 0.01
C ARG A 139 0.96 -3.21 0.22
N TYR A 140 1.25 -3.95 -0.85
CA TYR A 140 1.55 -5.38 -0.76
C TYR A 140 2.77 -5.68 0.12
N LEU A 141 3.87 -4.93 -0.01
CA LEU A 141 5.02 -5.18 0.86
C LEU A 141 4.72 -4.79 2.31
N GLY A 142 3.97 -3.71 2.54
CA GLY A 142 3.51 -3.33 3.88
C GLY A 142 2.69 -4.45 4.54
N ASP A 143 1.79 -5.07 3.77
CA ASP A 143 0.98 -6.20 4.24
C ASP A 143 1.85 -7.44 4.52
N LEU A 144 2.86 -7.72 3.70
CA LEU A 144 3.78 -8.84 3.94
C LEU A 144 4.74 -8.61 5.12
N PHE A 145 5.12 -7.36 5.41
CA PHE A 145 6.00 -7.03 6.53
C PHE A 145 5.27 -7.08 7.88
N GLY A 146 4.05 -6.52 7.95
CA GLY A 146 3.35 -6.31 9.22
C GLY A 146 1.95 -6.91 9.29
N GLY A 147 1.39 -7.39 8.18
CA GLY A 147 -0.01 -7.82 8.08
C GLY A 147 -0.36 -8.96 9.02
N GLN A 148 0.51 -9.96 9.16
CA GLN A 148 0.31 -11.08 10.08
C GLN A 148 0.20 -10.63 11.55
N MET A 149 1.07 -9.70 11.96
CA MET A 149 1.01 -9.08 13.29
C MET A 149 -0.29 -8.27 13.46
N MET A 150 -0.67 -7.49 12.44
CA MET A 150 -1.90 -6.69 12.44
C MET A 150 -3.17 -7.56 12.51
N GLY A 151 -3.23 -8.64 11.73
CA GLY A 151 -4.31 -9.62 11.79
C GLY A 151 -4.43 -10.27 13.16
N GLY A 152 -3.31 -10.67 13.77
CA GLY A 152 -3.29 -11.19 15.14
C GLY A 152 -3.81 -10.19 16.18
N MET A 153 -3.38 -8.93 16.10
CA MET A 153 -3.88 -7.86 16.98
C MET A 153 -5.38 -7.61 16.80
N ALA A 154 -5.87 -7.63 15.56
CA ALA A 154 -7.29 -7.45 15.27
C ALA A 154 -8.14 -8.60 15.83
N ARG A 155 -7.73 -9.85 15.59
CA ARG A 155 -8.40 -11.04 16.13
C ARG A 155 -8.49 -11.01 17.65
N SER A 156 -7.38 -10.69 18.31
CA SER A 156 -7.32 -10.59 19.77
C SER A 156 -8.19 -9.45 20.30
N SER A 157 -8.14 -8.27 19.69
CA SER A 157 -8.88 -7.08 20.18
C SER A 157 -10.40 -7.21 19.99
N LEU A 158 -10.83 -7.94 18.96
CA LEU A 158 -12.23 -8.08 18.58
C LEU A 158 -12.86 -9.42 18.99
N ASN A 159 -12.09 -10.32 19.64
CA ASN A 159 -12.50 -11.67 20.01
C ASN A 159 -13.07 -12.45 18.80
N LEU A 160 -12.33 -12.47 17.69
CA LEU A 160 -12.73 -13.19 16.48
C LEU A 160 -12.28 -14.64 16.56
N ASP A 161 -13.14 -15.57 16.13
CA ASP A 161 -12.78 -16.97 15.86
C ASP A 161 -11.81 -17.06 14.67
N ASP A 162 -11.11 -18.20 14.54
CA ASP A 162 -10.01 -18.40 13.58
C ASP A 162 -10.34 -17.87 12.15
N ALA A 163 -9.48 -16.98 11.66
CA ALA A 163 -9.43 -16.30 10.35
C ALA A 163 -10.67 -15.52 9.87
N LEU A 164 -11.85 -15.65 10.50
CA LEU A 164 -13.05 -14.95 10.05
C LEU A 164 -12.96 -13.43 10.29
N GLY A 165 -13.13 -12.65 9.23
CA GLY A 165 -13.03 -11.19 9.26
C GLY A 165 -11.60 -10.63 9.24
N THR A 166 -10.58 -11.47 9.05
CA THR A 166 -9.19 -11.00 8.91
C THR A 166 -8.44 -11.68 7.77
N ARG A 167 -9.16 -12.28 6.80
CA ARG A 167 -8.58 -13.01 5.67
C ARG A 167 -7.66 -12.16 4.82
N PHE A 168 -7.90 -10.85 4.74
CA PHE A 168 -7.02 -9.89 4.09
C PHE A 168 -5.53 -10.04 4.50
N TYR A 169 -5.29 -10.36 5.78
CA TYR A 169 -3.95 -10.48 6.33
C TYR A 169 -3.29 -11.84 6.10
N GLU A 170 -4.01 -12.82 5.56
CA GLU A 170 -3.53 -14.19 5.35
C GLU A 170 -3.01 -14.39 3.92
N PHE A 171 -1.75 -14.81 3.80
CA PHE A 171 -1.07 -15.04 2.51
C PHE A 171 -0.74 -16.53 2.35
N ASP A 172 -1.75 -17.36 2.16
CA ASP A 172 -1.63 -18.82 2.12
C ASP A 172 -0.65 -19.31 1.03
N GLU A 173 -0.57 -18.58 -0.08
CA GLU A 173 0.32 -18.88 -1.21
C GLU A 173 1.75 -18.35 -1.02
N ILE A 174 2.01 -17.57 0.04
CA ILE A 174 3.33 -17.01 0.38
C ILE A 174 3.76 -17.52 1.77
N PRO A 175 4.25 -18.77 1.88
CA PRO A 175 4.57 -19.38 3.18
C PRO A 175 5.74 -18.70 3.89
N ARG A 176 6.58 -17.94 3.16
CA ARG A 176 7.69 -17.16 3.74
C ARG A 176 7.76 -15.79 3.07
N ALA A 177 7.33 -14.76 3.80
CA ALA A 177 7.31 -13.38 3.30
C ALA A 177 8.70 -12.86 2.91
N LYS A 178 9.74 -13.07 3.75
CA LYS A 178 11.06 -12.48 3.52
C LYS A 178 11.69 -12.88 2.17
N PRO A 179 11.79 -14.17 1.79
CA PRO A 179 12.28 -14.56 0.47
C PRO A 179 11.46 -13.98 -0.69
N PHE A 180 10.13 -13.93 -0.55
CA PHE A 180 9.25 -13.37 -1.59
C PHE A 180 9.49 -11.87 -1.78
N ILE A 181 9.61 -11.12 -0.68
CA ILE A 181 9.93 -9.68 -0.71
C ILE A 181 11.29 -9.43 -1.38
N GLU A 182 12.32 -10.23 -1.08
CA GLU A 182 13.64 -10.10 -1.73
C GLU A 182 13.56 -10.36 -3.25
N GLN A 183 12.79 -11.37 -3.67
CA GLN A 183 12.54 -11.63 -5.08
C GLN A 183 11.78 -10.47 -5.75
N TRP A 184 10.76 -9.94 -5.08
CA TRP A 184 9.99 -8.80 -5.57
C TRP A 184 10.89 -7.57 -5.74
N TYR A 185 11.78 -7.27 -4.79
CA TYR A 185 12.77 -6.19 -4.91
C TYR A 185 13.77 -6.43 -6.03
N ALA A 186 14.24 -7.66 -6.23
CA ALA A 186 15.12 -7.99 -7.34
C ALA A 186 14.42 -7.66 -8.67
N ARG A 187 13.15 -8.07 -8.82
CA ARG A 187 12.35 -7.79 -10.01
C ARG A 187 12.07 -6.31 -10.22
N LEU A 188 11.81 -5.56 -9.14
CA LEU A 188 11.64 -4.11 -9.17
C LEU A 188 12.91 -3.41 -9.69
N ASN A 189 14.08 -3.88 -9.27
CA ASN A 189 15.35 -3.28 -9.69
C ASN A 189 15.70 -3.54 -11.16
N ASP A 190 15.15 -4.61 -11.74
CA ASP A 190 15.38 -4.99 -13.13
C ASP A 190 14.42 -4.29 -14.11
N LEU A 191 13.50 -3.45 -13.62
CA LEU A 191 12.60 -2.67 -14.47
C LEU A 191 13.37 -1.65 -15.33
N GLU A 192 13.08 -1.65 -16.63
CA GLU A 192 13.64 -0.73 -17.62
C GLU A 192 12.96 0.65 -17.54
N LEU A 193 13.25 1.37 -16.46
CA LEU A 193 12.72 2.69 -16.18
C LEU A 193 13.83 3.75 -16.19
N ASP A 194 13.57 4.89 -16.84
CA ASP A 194 14.46 6.03 -16.77
C ASP A 194 14.49 6.66 -15.36
N ALA A 195 15.52 7.47 -15.08
CA ALA A 195 15.70 8.09 -13.78
C ALA A 195 14.53 9.00 -13.37
N GLY A 196 13.87 9.64 -14.33
CA GLY A 196 12.70 10.49 -14.10
C GLY A 196 11.46 9.69 -13.74
N ALA A 197 11.24 8.52 -14.35
CA ALA A 197 10.15 7.61 -14.02
C ALA A 197 10.35 7.01 -12.63
N LYS A 198 11.57 6.56 -12.32
CA LYS A 198 11.96 6.08 -10.98
C LYS A 198 11.67 7.12 -9.90
N GLN A 199 12.07 8.38 -10.11
CA GLN A 199 11.78 9.44 -9.15
C GLN A 199 10.26 9.68 -8.99
N ARG A 200 9.47 9.63 -10.06
CA ARG A 200 8.02 9.80 -9.96
C ARG A 200 7.34 8.65 -9.20
N ILE A 201 7.84 7.43 -9.33
CA ILE A 201 7.37 6.29 -8.52
C ILE A 201 7.66 6.54 -7.04
N VAL A 202 8.83 7.07 -6.69
CA VAL A 202 9.15 7.44 -5.30
C VAL A 202 8.24 8.57 -4.78
N ASP A 203 7.98 9.57 -5.61
CA ASP A 203 7.07 10.68 -5.26
C ASP A 203 5.63 10.16 -5.06
N GLU A 204 5.16 9.26 -5.93
CA GLU A 204 3.85 8.62 -5.80
C GLU A 204 3.77 7.76 -4.54
N ALA A 205 4.82 7.02 -4.19
CA ALA A 205 4.83 6.20 -2.97
C ALA A 205 4.63 7.07 -1.72
N ASN A 206 5.22 8.26 -1.68
CA ASN A 206 4.97 9.23 -0.62
C ASN A 206 3.50 9.72 -0.59
N LEU A 207 2.88 9.88 -1.76
CA LEU A 207 1.45 10.20 -1.85
C LEU A 207 0.58 9.03 -1.36
N VAL A 208 0.97 7.78 -1.65
CA VAL A 208 0.31 6.58 -1.12
C VAL A 208 0.34 6.57 0.41
N PHE A 209 1.48 6.88 1.06
CA PHE A 209 1.53 7.03 2.52
C PHE A 209 0.54 8.11 3.02
N ALA A 210 0.39 9.21 2.29
CA ALA A 210 -0.57 10.27 2.63
C ALA A 210 -2.02 9.81 2.54
N PHE A 211 -2.39 9.04 1.52
CA PHE A 211 -3.73 8.45 1.45
C PHE A 211 -3.97 7.49 2.60
N ASN A 212 -3.02 6.62 2.92
CA ASN A 212 -3.15 5.68 4.03
C ASN A 212 -3.39 6.42 5.35
N ILE A 213 -2.63 7.48 5.65
CA ILE A 213 -2.86 8.30 6.85
C ILE A 213 -4.26 8.92 6.85
N LYS A 214 -4.74 9.44 5.72
CA LYS A 214 -6.11 9.97 5.62
C LYS A 214 -7.17 8.92 5.92
N LEU A 215 -7.00 7.68 5.44
CA LEU A 215 -7.92 6.58 5.76
C LEU A 215 -7.98 6.35 7.27
N PHE A 216 -6.83 6.30 7.95
CA PHE A 216 -6.79 6.11 9.41
C PHE A 216 -7.34 7.32 10.20
N ASP A 217 -7.16 8.54 9.71
CA ASP A 217 -7.73 9.74 10.34
C ASP A 217 -9.26 9.78 10.25
N GLU A 218 -9.86 9.28 9.17
CA GLU A 218 -11.32 9.15 9.07
C GLU A 218 -11.88 8.19 10.12
N LEU A 219 -11.18 7.08 10.41
CA LEU A 219 -11.54 6.15 11.49
C LEU A 219 -11.53 6.82 12.88
N GLN A 220 -10.80 7.93 13.03
CA GLN A 220 -10.75 8.67 14.29
C GLN A 220 -11.94 9.63 14.50
N GLY A 221 -12.85 9.77 13.53
CA GLY A 221 -13.99 10.69 13.60
C GLY A 221 -13.67 12.11 13.13
N GLY A 222 -12.70 12.27 12.21
CA GLY A 222 -12.46 13.52 11.50
C GLY A 222 -11.83 14.66 12.31
N LYS A 223 -11.26 14.38 13.50
CA LYS A 223 -10.43 15.39 14.20
C LYS A 223 -9.12 15.56 13.42
N ARG A 224 -9.06 16.61 12.60
CA ARG A 224 -7.93 17.05 11.76
C ARG A 224 -6.57 16.83 12.43
N ALA A 225 -5.97 15.66 12.22
CA ALA A 225 -4.59 15.38 12.58
C ALA A 225 -3.71 15.57 11.33
N VAL A 226 -2.71 16.43 11.46
CA VAL A 226 -1.47 16.52 10.65
C VAL A 226 -1.55 16.35 9.11
N LEU A 227 -2.60 16.84 8.43
CA LEU A 227 -2.61 16.91 6.95
C LEU A 227 -1.57 17.88 6.36
N ARG A 228 -1.10 18.86 7.14
CA ARG A 228 -0.36 20.03 6.62
C ARG A 228 1.08 19.73 6.19
N THR A 229 1.73 18.71 6.77
CA THR A 229 3.18 18.49 6.56
C THR A 229 3.46 17.71 5.28
N MET A 230 2.70 16.65 4.98
CA MET A 230 2.97 15.81 3.80
C MET A 230 2.47 16.41 2.50
N TRP A 231 1.34 17.13 2.53
CA TRP A 231 0.87 17.91 1.38
C TRP A 231 1.88 19.01 0.98
N GLY A 232 2.62 19.56 1.96
CA GLY A 232 3.72 20.49 1.72
C GLY A 232 4.93 19.86 1.04
N LEU A 233 5.26 18.61 1.38
CA LEU A 233 6.35 17.85 0.74
C LEU A 233 5.99 17.45 -0.70
N ALA A 234 4.77 16.95 -0.92
CA ALA A 234 4.25 16.60 -2.26
C ALA A 234 4.11 17.84 -3.16
N LYS A 235 3.55 18.96 -2.66
CA LYS A 235 3.51 20.22 -3.41
C LYS A 235 4.89 20.81 -3.66
N GLY A 236 5.82 20.69 -2.69
CA GLY A 236 7.20 21.16 -2.86
C GLY A 236 7.93 20.46 -4.01
N ALA A 237 7.75 19.14 -4.12
CA ALA A 237 8.29 18.34 -5.24
C ALA A 237 7.66 18.74 -6.59
N VAL A 238 6.34 18.93 -6.64
CA VAL A 238 5.62 19.35 -7.86
C VAL A 238 5.96 20.78 -8.29
N VAL A 239 6.00 21.76 -7.36
CA VAL A 239 6.28 23.17 -7.64
C VAL A 239 7.75 23.39 -8.03
N SER A 240 8.69 22.69 -7.39
CA SER A 240 10.12 22.64 -7.77
C SER A 240 10.31 22.25 -9.25
N ARG A 241 9.45 21.36 -9.76
CA ARG A 241 9.49 20.84 -11.12
C ARG A 241 9.00 21.84 -12.17
N VAL A 242 7.92 22.57 -11.88
CA VAL A 242 7.40 23.63 -12.77
C VAL A 242 8.40 24.80 -12.85
N GLY A 243 9.03 25.18 -11.73
CA GLY A 243 10.00 26.27 -11.69
C GLY A 243 11.32 26.01 -12.45
N LYS A 244 11.74 24.74 -12.59
CA LYS A 244 12.94 24.37 -13.38
C LYS A 244 12.68 24.31 -14.89
N ILE A 245 11.44 24.03 -15.31
CA ILE A 245 11.06 23.99 -16.74
C ILE A 245 10.97 25.41 -17.31
N PHE A 246 10.53 26.40 -16.53
CA PHE A 246 10.43 27.80 -16.97
C PHE A 246 11.71 28.65 -16.83
N ARG A 247 12.81 28.08 -16.29
CA ARG A 247 14.12 28.76 -16.15
C ARG A 247 15.17 28.31 -17.17
N ARG A 248 14.79 27.52 -18.17
CA ARG A 248 15.65 27.06 -19.27
C ARG A 248 15.16 27.51 -20.66
N SER A 249 14.46 28.63 -20.73
CA SER A 249 14.12 29.32 -21.98
C SER A 249 14.78 30.69 -22.00
#